data_AF-A0A1Q5HP98-F1
#
_entry.id   AF-A0A1Q5HP98-F1
#
_cell.length_a   1.000
_cell.length_b   1.000
_cell.length_c   1.000
_cell.angle_alpha   90.00
_cell.angle_beta   90.00
_cell.angle_gamma   90.00
#
_symmetry.space_group_name_H-M   'P 1'
#
loop_
_entity.id
_entity.type
_entity.pdbx_description
1 polymer ?
#
loop_
_entity_poly.entity_id
_entity_poly.type
_entity_poly.pdbx_seq_one_letter_code
_entity_poly.pdbx_strand_id
1 'polypeptide(L)'
;MRSRSDTQEERDDLDREVRRLEPIMQLAENAIRPGLGDYSSEYDEWRARWWNARNAALQAAGLYQYGEEARRRLRPDAPDLVADQFHPWVWAAARPFWESDNRTEAVWVAARAVNGRLQQKLGRHDLGETRLCRSAFSTSEPKPGEPRLRFAGDRTSDTWKSRQVGAEDFGVGCFSGIRNPVAHESDLVLDEPVVLEQLAALSLLARWIDECVVEHVA
;
A
#
# COMPACT_ATOMS: atom_id res chain seq x y z
N MET A 1 19.25 17.64 59.52
CA MET A 1 18.25 18.72 59.40
C MET A 1 18.69 19.54 58.19
N ARG A 2 18.14 19.30 56.99
CA ARG A 2 18.54 20.04 55.78
C ARG A 2 18.06 21.49 55.93
N SER A 3 18.91 22.46 55.62
CA SER A 3 18.58 23.88 55.73
C SER A 3 17.54 24.23 54.66
N ARG A 4 16.66 25.19 54.96
CA ARG A 4 15.67 25.72 54.00
C ARG A 4 16.33 26.32 52.74
N SER A 5 17.60 26.73 52.83
CA SER A 5 18.43 27.18 51.71
C SER A 5 18.82 26.04 50.78
N ASP A 6 19.22 24.89 51.33
CA ASP A 6 19.65 23.72 50.56
C ASP A 6 18.52 23.21 49.66
N THR A 7 17.27 23.29 50.16
CA THR A 7 16.08 22.89 49.40
C THR A 7 15.66 23.86 48.29
N GLN A 8 16.12 25.11 48.31
CA GLN A 8 15.80 26.08 47.24
C GLN A 8 16.82 25.97 46.11
N GLU A 9 18.10 25.86 46.45
CA GLU A 9 19.19 25.65 45.48
C GLU A 9 18.99 24.33 44.72
N GLU A 10 18.63 23.24 45.41
CA GLU A 10 18.26 21.96 44.78
C GLU A 10 17.10 22.09 43.77
N ARG A 11 16.14 23.00 44.00
CA ARG A 11 15.01 23.23 43.09
C ARG A 11 15.42 24.04 41.87
N ASP A 12 16.26 25.06 42.06
CA ASP A 12 16.75 25.92 40.99
C ASP A 12 17.72 25.14 40.07
N ASP A 13 18.50 24.22 40.64
CA ASP A 13 19.32 23.26 39.88
C ASP A 13 18.48 22.32 39.03
N LEU A 14 17.42 21.77 39.63
CA LEU A 14 16.48 20.91 38.93
C LEU A 14 15.77 21.66 37.79
N ASP A 15 15.33 22.90 38.02
CA ASP A 15 14.69 23.70 36.95
C ASP A 15 15.63 23.92 35.77
N ARG A 16 16.88 24.29 36.03
CA ARG A 16 17.87 24.46 34.97
C ARG A 16 18.10 23.17 34.18
N GLU A 17 18.19 22.03 34.86
CA GLU A 17 18.41 20.76 34.18
C GLU A 17 17.19 20.33 33.34
N VAL A 18 15.97 20.48 33.87
CA VAL A 18 14.77 20.14 33.09
C VAL A 18 14.60 21.08 31.89
N ARG A 19 14.87 22.39 32.04
CA ARG A 19 14.87 23.34 30.90
C ARG A 19 15.92 22.98 29.84
N ARG A 20 17.07 22.45 30.26
CA ARG A 20 18.12 21.97 29.34
C ARG A 20 17.66 20.76 28.52
N LEU A 21 16.86 19.87 29.12
CA LEU A 21 16.38 18.64 28.49
C LEU A 21 15.08 18.82 27.69
N GLU A 22 14.30 19.87 27.97
CA GLU A 22 13.00 20.14 27.34
C GLU A 22 13.04 20.09 25.79
N PRO A 23 13.99 20.73 25.07
CA PRO A 23 14.02 20.64 23.61
C PRO A 23 14.25 19.22 23.08
N ILE A 24 15.00 18.39 23.80
CA ILE A 24 15.24 16.98 23.44
C ILE A 24 13.96 16.18 23.65
N MET A 25 13.24 16.44 24.74
CA MET A 25 11.94 15.83 24.99
C MET A 25 10.92 16.19 23.91
N GLN A 26 10.84 17.46 23.51
CA GLN A 26 9.95 17.92 22.43
C GLN A 26 10.26 17.23 21.10
N LEU A 27 11.55 17.04 20.77
CA LEU A 27 11.96 16.28 19.59
C LEU A 27 11.53 14.80 19.68
N ALA A 28 11.73 14.16 20.84
CA ALA A 28 11.32 12.77 21.04
C ALA A 28 9.80 12.61 20.99
N GLU A 29 9.05 13.54 21.57
CA GLU A 29 7.59 13.59 21.57
C GLU A 29 7.05 13.78 20.15
N ASN A 30 7.62 14.69 19.37
CA ASN A 30 7.24 14.91 17.97
C ASN A 30 7.62 13.75 17.05
N ALA A 31 8.69 13.01 17.36
CA ALA A 31 9.02 11.77 16.67
C ALA A 31 7.99 10.65 16.94
N ILE A 32 7.41 10.62 18.16
CA ILE A 32 6.35 9.66 18.53
C ILE A 32 5.01 10.04 17.89
N ARG A 33 4.64 11.33 17.94
CA ARG A 33 3.45 11.87 17.31
C ARG A 33 3.70 13.33 16.91
N PRO A 34 3.60 13.69 15.62
CA PRO A 34 3.72 15.08 15.19
C PRO A 34 2.78 16.01 15.98
N GLY A 35 3.31 17.12 16.47
CA GLY A 35 2.57 18.12 17.25
C GLY A 35 2.44 17.84 18.75
N LEU A 36 2.99 16.72 19.26
CA LEU A 36 2.94 16.40 20.69
C LEU A 36 3.90 17.25 21.53
N GLY A 37 5.07 17.57 20.98
CA GLY A 37 6.10 18.40 21.62
C GLY A 37 5.86 19.91 21.48
N ASP A 38 4.84 20.33 20.72
CA ASP A 38 4.60 21.74 20.37
C ASP A 38 3.88 22.53 21.50
N TYR A 39 4.02 22.08 22.74
CA TYR A 39 3.54 22.85 23.88
C TYR A 39 4.42 24.07 24.14
N SER A 40 3.77 25.15 24.55
CA SER A 40 4.41 26.32 25.11
C SER A 40 3.66 26.74 26.38
N SER A 41 4.28 27.66 27.13
CA SER A 41 3.62 28.36 28.23
C SER A 41 3.93 29.84 28.07
N GLU A 42 2.88 30.67 28.04
CA GLU A 42 3.01 32.13 28.05
C GLU A 42 3.45 32.66 29.42
N TYR A 43 3.33 31.81 30.46
CA TYR A 43 3.68 32.13 31.83
C TYR A 43 5.00 31.45 32.22
N ASP A 44 5.95 32.22 32.75
CA ASP A 44 7.21 31.69 33.32
C ASP A 44 7.04 31.16 34.75
N GLU A 45 5.79 30.97 35.20
CA GLU A 45 5.51 30.28 36.45
C GLU A 45 5.78 28.77 36.27
N TRP A 46 6.62 28.21 37.15
CA TRP A 46 7.01 26.80 37.18
C TRP A 46 5.83 25.84 36.93
N ARG A 47 4.72 26.04 37.63
CA ARG A 47 3.57 25.14 37.56
C ARG A 47 2.90 25.19 36.18
N ALA A 48 2.78 26.37 35.58
CA ALA A 48 2.13 26.55 34.29
C ALA A 48 2.99 25.97 33.16
N ARG A 49 4.31 26.23 33.20
CA ARG A 49 5.28 25.69 32.23
C ARG A 49 5.29 24.16 32.23
N TRP A 50 5.48 23.55 33.40
CA TRP A 50 5.71 22.11 33.48
C TRP A 50 4.45 21.26 33.39
N TRP A 51 3.27 21.85 33.48
CA TRP A 51 2.01 21.12 33.29
C TRP A 51 1.89 20.53 31.89
N ASN A 52 2.15 21.36 30.86
CA ASN A 52 2.03 20.94 29.47
C ASN A 52 3.11 19.92 29.10
N ALA A 53 4.36 20.19 29.48
CA ALA A 53 5.48 19.27 29.30
C ALA A 53 5.23 17.91 29.94
N ARG A 54 4.71 17.89 31.18
CA ARG A 54 4.34 16.64 31.87
C ARG A 54 3.27 15.87 31.11
N ASN A 55 2.24 16.55 30.61
CA ASN A 55 1.15 15.87 29.89
C ASN A 55 1.64 15.30 28.55
N ALA A 56 2.49 16.03 27.84
CA ALA A 56 3.12 15.55 26.61
C ALA A 56 3.99 14.31 26.87
N ALA A 57 4.84 14.37 27.90
CA ALA A 57 5.71 13.26 28.27
C ALA A 57 4.92 12.00 28.69
N LEU A 58 3.80 12.16 29.42
CA LEU A 58 2.93 11.05 29.79
C LEU A 58 2.23 10.44 28.56
N GLN A 59 1.78 11.26 27.61
CA GLN A 59 1.21 10.76 26.36
C GLN A 59 2.27 10.04 25.52
N ALA A 60 3.46 10.60 25.40
CA ALA A 60 4.59 9.99 24.70
C ALA A 60 4.97 8.64 25.32
N ALA A 61 5.08 8.55 26.65
CA ALA A 61 5.35 7.31 27.36
C ALA A 61 4.26 6.26 27.10
N GLY A 62 2.99 6.65 27.15
CA GLY A 62 1.88 5.75 26.85
C GLY A 62 1.89 5.24 25.41
N LEU A 63 2.15 6.13 24.44
CA LEU A 63 2.25 5.77 23.01
C LEU A 63 3.47 4.89 22.73
N TYR A 64 4.60 5.15 23.38
CA TYR A 64 5.80 4.32 23.27
C TYR A 64 5.57 2.92 23.87
N GLN A 65 4.97 2.84 25.05
CA GLN A 65 4.81 1.58 25.78
C GLN A 65 3.67 0.71 25.25
N TYR A 66 2.56 1.32 24.83
CA TYR A 66 1.32 0.60 24.49
C TYR A 66 0.80 0.90 23.09
N GLY A 67 1.37 1.86 22.36
CA GLY A 67 0.81 2.34 21.10
C GLY A 67 0.78 1.27 20.01
N GLU A 68 1.81 0.43 19.89
CA GLU A 68 1.78 -0.68 18.93
C GLU A 68 0.71 -1.71 19.27
N GLU A 69 0.59 -2.07 20.55
CA GLU A 69 -0.40 -3.05 20.99
C GLU A 69 -1.83 -2.54 20.84
N ALA A 70 -2.07 -1.28 21.18
CA ALA A 70 -3.35 -0.62 20.97
C ALA A 70 -3.70 -0.56 19.48
N ARG A 71 -2.76 -0.15 18.61
CA ARG A 71 -3.00 -0.15 17.16
C ARG A 71 -3.30 -1.55 16.63
N ARG A 72 -2.63 -2.59 17.13
CA ARG A 72 -2.88 -3.98 16.75
C ARG A 72 -4.26 -4.46 17.21
N ARG A 73 -4.68 -4.15 18.43
CA ARG A 73 -5.97 -4.58 19.01
C ARG A 73 -7.16 -3.73 18.58
N LEU A 74 -6.93 -2.49 18.19
CA LEU A 74 -7.95 -1.53 17.77
C LEU A 74 -8.02 -1.38 16.25
N ARG A 75 -7.31 -2.22 15.47
CA ARG A 75 -7.63 -2.36 14.06
C ARG A 75 -9.11 -2.74 13.93
N PRO A 76 -9.84 -2.25 12.92
CA PRO A 76 -11.11 -2.84 12.55
C PRO A 76 -10.94 -4.36 12.43
N ASP A 77 -11.92 -5.15 12.86
CA ASP A 77 -11.94 -6.61 12.69
C ASP A 77 -12.20 -6.96 11.21
N ALA A 78 -11.32 -6.48 10.34
CA ALA A 78 -11.36 -6.63 8.90
C ALA A 78 -10.08 -7.33 8.44
N PRO A 79 -10.16 -8.21 7.43
CA PRO A 79 -8.99 -8.88 6.90
C PRO A 79 -8.01 -7.87 6.27
N ASP A 80 -6.72 -8.07 6.50
CA ASP A 80 -5.65 -7.30 5.84
C ASP A 80 -5.44 -7.81 4.40
N LEU A 81 -5.27 -6.89 3.45
CA LEU A 81 -4.78 -7.21 2.11
C LEU A 81 -3.29 -6.89 2.04
N VAL A 82 -2.46 -7.90 2.34
CA VAL A 82 -1.00 -7.72 2.43
C VAL A 82 -0.39 -7.86 1.03
N ALA A 83 0.42 -6.88 0.61
CA ALA A 83 0.93 -6.80 -0.76
C ALA A 83 1.83 -7.98 -1.15
N ASP A 84 2.49 -8.63 -0.17
CA ASP A 84 3.30 -9.82 -0.39
C ASP A 84 2.49 -11.09 -0.71
N GLN A 85 1.17 -11.06 -0.51
CA GLN A 85 0.22 -12.10 -0.88
C GLN A 85 -0.42 -11.87 -2.26
N PHE A 86 -0.07 -10.78 -2.96
CA PHE A 86 -0.45 -10.61 -4.35
C PHE A 86 0.18 -11.69 -5.24
N HIS A 87 -0.39 -11.86 -6.43
CA HIS A 87 0.10 -12.83 -7.40
C HIS A 87 1.61 -12.63 -7.64
N PRO A 88 2.43 -13.69 -7.71
CA PRO A 88 3.88 -13.55 -7.84
C PRO A 88 4.32 -12.69 -9.03
N TRP A 89 3.58 -12.73 -10.14
CA TRP A 89 3.87 -11.89 -11.31
C TRP A 89 3.74 -10.39 -11.03
N VAL A 90 2.87 -10.01 -10.10
CA VAL A 90 2.61 -8.63 -9.70
C VAL A 90 3.60 -8.21 -8.63
N TRP A 91 3.63 -8.91 -7.50
CA TRP A 91 4.44 -8.47 -6.36
C TRP A 91 5.93 -8.53 -6.65
N ALA A 92 6.42 -9.59 -7.31
CA ALA A 92 7.85 -9.70 -7.62
C ALA A 92 8.34 -8.57 -8.54
N ALA A 93 7.46 -8.04 -9.41
CA ALA A 93 7.77 -6.90 -10.27
C ALA A 93 7.67 -5.56 -9.51
N ALA A 94 6.61 -5.39 -8.70
CA ALA A 94 6.33 -4.14 -7.99
C ALA A 94 7.28 -3.87 -6.82
N ARG A 95 7.70 -4.92 -6.09
CA ARG A 95 8.39 -4.80 -4.79
C ARG A 95 9.61 -3.87 -4.80
N PRO A 96 10.55 -3.93 -5.76
CA PRO A 96 11.73 -3.06 -5.74
C PRO A 96 11.39 -1.56 -5.81
N PHE A 97 10.32 -1.22 -6.53
CA PHE A 97 9.86 0.16 -6.69
C PHE A 97 9.05 0.61 -5.48
N TRP A 98 8.24 -0.30 -4.92
CA TRP A 98 7.55 -0.09 -3.65
C TRP A 98 8.53 0.22 -2.51
N GLU A 99 9.58 -0.58 -2.36
CA GLU A 99 10.63 -0.39 -1.34
C GLU A 99 11.41 0.91 -1.52
N SER A 100 11.44 1.44 -2.74
CA SER A 100 12.10 2.71 -3.10
C SER A 100 11.14 3.91 -3.09
N ASP A 101 9.93 3.76 -2.54
CA ASP A 101 8.86 4.78 -2.48
C ASP A 101 8.32 5.24 -3.86
N ASN A 102 8.68 4.52 -4.94
CA ASN A 102 8.23 4.78 -6.31
C ASN A 102 6.91 4.05 -6.61
N ARG A 103 5.83 4.50 -5.95
CA ARG A 103 4.52 3.82 -5.97
C ARG A 103 3.88 3.72 -7.35
N THR A 104 3.85 4.81 -8.12
CA THR A 104 3.31 4.81 -9.49
C THR A 104 4.07 3.84 -10.39
N GLU A 105 5.39 3.84 -10.32
CA GLU A 105 6.25 2.95 -11.11
C GLU A 105 6.04 1.48 -10.72
N ALA A 106 5.77 1.18 -9.45
CA ALA A 106 5.43 -0.17 -8.98
C ALA A 106 4.20 -0.74 -9.71
N VAL A 107 3.17 0.08 -9.95
CA VAL A 107 2.00 -0.32 -10.76
C VAL A 107 2.40 -0.55 -12.21
N TRP A 108 3.18 0.37 -12.78
CA TRP A 108 3.59 0.29 -14.18
C TRP A 108 4.31 -1.01 -14.50
N VAL A 109 5.33 -1.35 -13.70
CA VAL A 109 6.11 -2.58 -13.89
C VAL A 109 5.27 -3.83 -13.65
N ALA A 110 4.36 -3.81 -12.67
CA ALA A 110 3.44 -4.91 -12.43
C ALA A 110 2.52 -5.16 -13.63
N ALA A 111 1.92 -4.09 -14.19
CA ALA A 111 1.05 -4.21 -15.36
C ALA A 111 1.82 -4.76 -16.57
N ARG A 112 3.06 -4.29 -16.80
CA ARG A 112 3.93 -4.81 -17.87
C ARG A 112 4.27 -6.28 -17.64
N ALA A 113 4.55 -6.68 -16.41
CA ALA A 113 4.83 -8.07 -16.07
C ALA A 113 3.62 -8.98 -16.35
N VAL A 114 2.40 -8.56 -15.97
CA VAL A 114 1.17 -9.31 -16.26
C VAL A 114 0.94 -9.45 -17.76
N ASN A 115 1.08 -8.37 -18.54
CA ASN A 115 0.97 -8.44 -20.00
C ASN A 115 2.03 -9.37 -20.62
N GLY A 116 3.29 -9.28 -20.18
CA GLY A 116 4.36 -10.15 -20.66
C GLY A 116 4.08 -11.63 -20.39
N ARG A 117 3.47 -11.96 -19.24
CA ARG A 117 3.05 -13.33 -18.89
C ARG A 117 1.86 -13.79 -19.73
N LEU A 118 0.90 -12.91 -20.01
CA LEU A 118 -0.20 -13.20 -20.95
C LEU A 118 0.33 -13.52 -22.35
N GLN A 119 1.23 -12.68 -22.87
CA GLN A 119 1.88 -12.87 -24.17
C GLN A 119 2.65 -14.19 -24.21
N GLN A 120 3.45 -14.47 -23.18
CA GLN A 120 4.21 -15.72 -23.05
C GLN A 120 3.28 -16.94 -23.04
N LYS A 121 2.18 -16.88 -22.28
CA LYS A 121 1.23 -17.98 -22.16
C LYS A 121 0.52 -18.29 -23.48
N LEU A 122 0.24 -17.27 -24.29
CA LEU A 122 -0.41 -17.42 -25.61
C LEU A 122 0.58 -17.61 -26.76
N GLY A 123 1.87 -17.40 -26.53
CA GLY A 123 2.88 -17.34 -27.60
C GLY A 123 2.64 -16.21 -28.60
N ARG A 124 2.08 -15.07 -28.14
CA ARG A 124 1.69 -13.95 -29.00
C ARG A 124 2.27 -12.63 -28.53
N HIS A 125 2.93 -11.91 -29.44
CA HIS A 125 3.56 -10.61 -29.19
C HIS A 125 3.16 -9.54 -30.23
N ASP A 126 2.26 -9.87 -31.14
CA ASP A 126 1.87 -9.03 -32.28
C ASP A 126 0.72 -8.05 -31.96
N LEU A 127 0.08 -8.19 -30.80
CA LEU A 127 -1.01 -7.33 -30.34
C LEU A 127 -0.62 -6.47 -29.15
N GLY A 128 -1.16 -5.26 -29.13
CA GLY A 128 -1.20 -4.42 -27.93
C GLY A 128 -2.13 -5.00 -26.86
N GLU A 129 -1.96 -4.57 -25.62
CA GLU A 129 -2.47 -5.21 -24.41
C GLU A 129 -3.99 -5.41 -24.44
N THR A 130 -4.74 -4.35 -24.74
CA THR A 130 -6.21 -4.40 -24.79
C THR A 130 -6.71 -5.36 -25.88
N ARG A 131 -6.07 -5.35 -27.07
CA ARG A 131 -6.44 -6.26 -28.17
C ARG A 131 -6.09 -7.71 -27.85
N LEU A 132 -4.97 -7.93 -27.16
CA LEU A 132 -4.56 -9.24 -26.71
C LEU A 132 -5.56 -9.80 -25.68
N CYS A 133 -5.99 -9.01 -24.70
CA CYS A 133 -7.03 -9.44 -23.75
C CYS A 133 -8.34 -9.81 -24.43
N ARG A 134 -8.84 -8.97 -25.33
CA ARG A 134 -10.06 -9.26 -26.13
C ARG A 134 -9.93 -10.57 -26.89
N SER A 135 -8.81 -10.75 -27.58
CA SER A 135 -8.56 -11.99 -28.32
C SER A 135 -8.43 -13.20 -27.39
N ALA A 136 -7.75 -13.05 -26.25
CA ALA A 136 -7.44 -14.14 -25.34
C ALA A 136 -8.70 -14.70 -24.67
N PHE A 137 -9.54 -13.83 -24.13
CA PHE A 137 -10.73 -14.24 -23.37
C PHE A 137 -11.99 -14.36 -24.22
N SER A 138 -11.96 -14.03 -25.52
CA SER A 138 -13.12 -14.16 -26.41
C SER A 138 -13.77 -15.54 -26.32
N THR A 139 -15.10 -15.59 -26.23
CA THR A 139 -15.90 -16.84 -26.27
C THR A 139 -15.91 -17.52 -27.64
N SER A 140 -15.42 -16.85 -28.69
CA SER A 140 -15.27 -17.45 -30.03
C SER A 140 -14.24 -18.58 -30.03
N GLU A 141 -14.43 -19.55 -30.93
CA GLU A 141 -13.48 -20.65 -31.11
C GLU A 141 -12.08 -20.12 -31.50
N PRO A 142 -10.99 -20.84 -31.11
CA PRO A 142 -9.64 -20.48 -31.48
C PRO A 142 -9.46 -20.49 -33.00
N LYS A 143 -8.54 -19.65 -33.49
CA LYS A 143 -8.16 -19.57 -34.91
C LYS A 143 -6.68 -19.89 -35.07
N PRO A 144 -6.20 -20.25 -36.27
CA PRO A 144 -4.77 -20.47 -36.49
C PRO A 144 -3.95 -19.24 -36.08
N GLY A 145 -2.98 -19.44 -35.18
CA GLY A 145 -2.18 -18.36 -34.61
C GLY A 145 -2.88 -17.49 -33.57
N GLU A 146 -4.15 -17.76 -33.24
CA GLU A 146 -4.91 -17.05 -32.22
C GLU A 146 -5.52 -18.03 -31.20
N PRO A 147 -4.72 -18.54 -30.24
CA PRO A 147 -5.25 -19.35 -29.16
C PRO A 147 -6.20 -18.55 -28.25
N ARG A 148 -6.97 -19.28 -27.42
CA ARG A 148 -7.91 -18.73 -26.43
C ARG A 148 -7.54 -19.21 -25.04
N LEU A 149 -7.74 -18.35 -24.04
CA LEU A 149 -7.75 -18.74 -22.64
C LEU A 149 -9.15 -19.25 -22.28
N ARG A 150 -9.21 -20.38 -21.58
CA ARG A 150 -10.47 -20.98 -21.11
C ARG A 150 -10.42 -21.26 -19.62
N PHE A 151 -11.41 -20.77 -18.89
CA PHE A 151 -11.66 -21.29 -17.54
C PHE A 151 -12.14 -22.73 -17.60
N ALA A 152 -11.78 -23.53 -16.61
CA ALA A 152 -12.37 -24.84 -16.43
C ALA A 152 -13.89 -24.74 -16.16
N GLY A 153 -14.64 -25.77 -16.56
CA GLY A 153 -16.08 -25.88 -16.30
C GLY A 153 -16.93 -26.08 -17.55
N ASP A 154 -18.26 -26.05 -17.36
CA ASP A 154 -19.24 -26.23 -18.43
C ASP A 154 -19.44 -24.95 -19.25
N ARG A 155 -18.93 -24.96 -20.48
CA ARG A 155 -18.98 -23.86 -21.45
C ARG A 155 -20.40 -23.52 -21.92
N THR A 156 -21.34 -24.45 -21.77
CA THR A 156 -22.74 -24.22 -22.17
C THR A 156 -23.50 -23.39 -21.14
N SER A 157 -23.02 -23.36 -19.90
CA SER A 157 -23.62 -22.59 -18.80
C SER A 157 -23.44 -21.09 -18.96
N ASP A 158 -24.46 -20.32 -18.55
CA ASP A 158 -24.41 -18.86 -18.62
C ASP A 158 -23.45 -18.27 -17.59
N THR A 159 -23.22 -18.95 -16.46
CA THR A 159 -22.22 -18.57 -15.47
C THR A 159 -20.81 -18.62 -16.05
N TRP A 160 -20.47 -19.69 -16.79
CA TRP A 160 -19.16 -19.79 -17.44
C TRP A 160 -18.98 -18.69 -18.50
N LYS A 161 -19.99 -18.47 -19.36
CA LYS A 161 -19.94 -17.41 -20.38
C LYS A 161 -19.76 -16.04 -19.75
N SER A 162 -20.50 -15.77 -18.67
CA SER A 162 -20.41 -14.49 -17.94
C SER A 162 -19.03 -14.31 -17.30
N ARG A 163 -18.45 -15.36 -16.71
CA ARG A 163 -17.08 -15.33 -16.18
C ARG A 163 -16.05 -15.06 -17.27
N GLN A 164 -16.21 -15.73 -18.42
CA GLN A 164 -15.32 -15.60 -19.57
C GLN A 164 -15.34 -14.16 -20.14
N VAL A 165 -16.53 -13.61 -20.38
CA VAL A 165 -16.71 -12.21 -20.83
C VAL A 165 -16.24 -11.22 -19.76
N GLY A 166 -16.56 -11.47 -18.49
CA GLY A 166 -16.11 -10.63 -17.38
C GLY A 166 -14.58 -10.55 -17.27
N ALA A 167 -13.87 -11.65 -17.51
CA ALA A 167 -12.41 -11.65 -17.56
C ALA A 167 -11.85 -10.87 -18.75
N GLU A 168 -12.53 -10.92 -19.90
CA GLU A 168 -12.21 -10.08 -21.06
C GLU A 168 -12.31 -8.59 -20.69
N ASP A 169 -13.48 -8.16 -20.21
CA ASP A 169 -13.78 -6.77 -19.91
C ASP A 169 -12.89 -6.24 -18.77
N PHE A 170 -12.67 -7.05 -17.73
CA PHE A 170 -11.79 -6.70 -16.64
C PHE A 170 -10.33 -6.55 -17.09
N GLY A 171 -9.84 -7.46 -17.94
CA GLY A 171 -8.48 -7.37 -18.49
C GLY A 171 -8.30 -6.11 -19.36
N VAL A 172 -9.28 -5.82 -20.21
CA VAL A 172 -9.36 -4.58 -21.00
C VAL A 172 -9.36 -3.35 -20.09
N GLY A 173 -10.15 -3.37 -19.02
CA GLY A 173 -10.23 -2.31 -18.01
C GLY A 173 -8.92 -2.10 -17.26
N CYS A 174 -8.23 -3.17 -16.85
CA CYS A 174 -6.93 -3.08 -16.18
C CYS A 174 -5.91 -2.40 -17.09
N PHE A 175 -5.77 -2.81 -18.35
CA PHE A 175 -4.78 -2.19 -19.23
C PHE A 175 -5.16 -0.77 -19.65
N SER A 176 -6.44 -0.53 -19.92
CA SER A 176 -6.89 0.78 -20.42
C SER A 176 -7.04 1.83 -19.32
N GLY A 177 -7.43 1.42 -18.11
CA GLY A 177 -7.71 2.31 -16.99
C GLY A 177 -6.63 2.37 -15.90
N ILE A 178 -5.70 1.40 -15.86
CA ILE A 178 -4.59 1.40 -14.89
C ILE A 178 -3.26 1.59 -15.60
N ARG A 179 -2.89 0.67 -16.50
CA ARG A 179 -1.59 0.72 -17.17
C ARG A 179 -1.42 1.95 -18.04
N ASN A 180 -2.43 2.31 -18.84
CA ASN A 180 -2.32 3.42 -19.78
C ASN A 180 -2.15 4.78 -19.11
N PRO A 181 -2.97 5.19 -18.11
CA PRO A 181 -2.73 6.44 -17.39
C PRO A 181 -1.32 6.51 -16.81
N VAL A 182 -0.90 5.45 -16.09
CA VAL A 182 0.44 5.35 -15.50
C VAL A 182 1.56 5.44 -16.55
N ALA A 183 1.35 4.93 -17.76
CA ALA A 183 2.35 4.96 -18.82
C ALA A 183 2.38 6.29 -19.62
N HIS A 184 1.31 7.07 -19.61
CA HIS A 184 1.16 8.26 -20.47
C HIS A 184 1.17 9.58 -19.70
N GLU A 185 0.84 9.56 -18.41
CA GLU A 185 0.80 10.75 -17.55
C GLU A 185 2.06 10.77 -16.67
N SER A 186 3.10 11.46 -17.13
CA SER A 186 4.39 11.53 -16.43
C SER A 186 4.31 12.15 -15.04
N ASP A 187 3.29 12.97 -14.80
CA ASP A 187 3.12 13.74 -13.56
C ASP A 187 2.12 13.05 -12.60
N LEU A 188 1.67 11.83 -12.93
CA LEU A 188 0.73 11.08 -12.11
C LEU A 188 1.41 10.56 -10.83
N VAL A 189 1.00 11.13 -9.70
CA VAL A 189 1.39 10.65 -8.37
C VAL A 189 0.20 9.93 -7.75
N LEU A 190 0.37 8.65 -7.44
CA LEU A 190 -0.67 7.85 -6.82
C LEU A 190 -0.41 7.68 -5.32
N ASP A 191 -1.47 7.87 -4.53
CA ASP A 191 -1.45 7.57 -3.11
C ASP A 191 -1.37 6.06 -2.86
N GLU A 192 -0.81 5.69 -1.71
CA GLU A 192 -0.57 4.29 -1.35
C GLU A 192 -1.82 3.39 -1.42
N PRO A 193 -3.01 3.80 -0.93
CA PRO A 193 -4.20 2.96 -1.03
C PRO A 193 -4.60 2.69 -2.48
N VAL A 194 -4.52 3.71 -3.34
CA VAL A 194 -4.85 3.60 -4.77
C VAL A 194 -3.88 2.66 -5.48
N VAL A 195 -2.59 2.72 -5.12
CA VAL A 195 -1.58 1.81 -5.67
C VAL A 195 -1.87 0.37 -5.26
N LEU A 196 -2.23 0.12 -3.99
CA LEU A 196 -2.60 -1.21 -3.51
C LEU A 196 -3.85 -1.75 -4.22
N GLU A 197 -4.86 -0.92 -4.44
CA GLU A 197 -6.07 -1.28 -5.20
C GLU A 197 -5.73 -1.67 -6.65
N GLN A 198 -4.87 -0.90 -7.31
CA GLN A 198 -4.43 -1.18 -8.67
C GLN A 198 -3.59 -2.46 -8.76
N LEU A 199 -2.67 -2.68 -7.82
CA LEU A 199 -1.91 -3.92 -7.72
C LEU A 199 -2.81 -5.12 -7.42
N ALA A 200 -3.83 -4.96 -6.58
CA ALA A 200 -4.81 -6.00 -6.29
C ALA A 200 -5.65 -6.36 -7.53
N ALA A 201 -6.07 -5.37 -8.33
CA ALA A 201 -6.78 -5.60 -9.58
C ALA A 201 -5.92 -6.38 -10.59
N LEU A 202 -4.66 -5.95 -10.79
CA LEU A 202 -3.70 -6.67 -11.62
C LEU A 202 -3.41 -8.08 -11.09
N SER A 203 -3.38 -8.25 -9.77
CA SER A 203 -3.20 -9.55 -9.12
C SER A 203 -4.38 -10.48 -9.39
N LEU A 204 -5.61 -9.98 -9.42
CA LEU A 204 -6.78 -10.78 -9.77
C LEU A 204 -6.73 -11.20 -11.24
N LEU A 205 -6.39 -10.27 -12.14
CA LEU A 205 -6.23 -10.56 -13.56
C LEU A 205 -5.15 -11.63 -13.79
N ALA A 206 -4.00 -11.51 -13.11
CA ALA A 206 -2.92 -12.47 -13.19
C ALA A 206 -3.38 -13.88 -12.76
N ARG A 207 -4.14 -13.99 -11.67
CA ARG A 207 -4.71 -15.28 -11.23
C ARG A 207 -5.65 -15.89 -12.29
N TRP A 208 -6.51 -15.09 -12.90
CA TRP A 208 -7.41 -15.57 -13.96
C TRP A 208 -6.65 -16.03 -15.20
N ILE A 209 -5.62 -15.28 -15.60
CA ILE A 209 -4.75 -15.69 -16.71
C ILE A 209 -4.06 -17.01 -16.36
N ASP A 210 -3.54 -17.16 -15.15
CA ASP A 210 -2.80 -18.35 -14.71
C ASP A 210 -3.69 -19.59 -14.58
N GLU A 211 -4.91 -19.44 -14.06
CA GLU A 211 -5.91 -20.53 -13.92
C GLU A 211 -6.38 -21.06 -15.29
N CYS A 212 -6.50 -20.19 -16.30
CA CYS A 212 -7.00 -20.59 -17.61
C CYS A 212 -6.07 -21.57 -18.34
N VAL A 213 -6.66 -22.51 -19.07
CA VAL A 213 -5.94 -23.36 -20.03
C VAL A 213 -5.87 -22.68 -21.40
N VAL A 214 -4.82 -22.96 -22.16
CA VAL A 214 -4.65 -22.46 -23.52
C VAL A 214 -5.29 -23.46 -24.49
N GLU A 215 -6.24 -22.98 -25.28
CA GLU A 215 -6.93 -23.74 -26.31
C GLU A 215 -6.46 -23.29 -27.70
N HIS A 216 -6.02 -24.25 -28.51
CA HIS A 216 -5.64 -24.05 -29.91
C HIS A 216 -6.72 -24.62 -30.83
N VAL A 217 -6.61 -24.33 -32.13
CA VAL A 217 -7.43 -25.00 -33.15
C VAL A 217 -7.24 -26.51 -33.02
N ALA A 218 -8.36 -27.24 -33.07
CA ALA A 218 -8.38 -28.70 -33.05
C ALA A 218 -7.69 -29.31 -34.29
#